data_AF-A0A0K8RC86-F1
#
_entry.id   AF-A0A0K8RC86-F1
#
_cell.length_a   1.000
_cell.length_b   1.000
_cell.length_c   1.000
_cell.angle_alpha   90.00
_cell.angle_beta   90.00
_cell.angle_gamma   90.00
#
_symmetry.space_group_name_H-M   'P 1'
#
loop_
_entity.id
_entity.type
_entity.pdbx_description
1 polymer ?
#
loop_
_entity_poly.entity_id
_entity_poly.type
_entity_poly.pdbx_seq_one_letter_code
_entity_poly.pdbx_strand_id
1 'polypeptide(L)'
;MIRKVILPISVVLLAASGYSNAQNPKQDADRCSPGLGDYITRVCSSYGAKFIGFSECSYTCDRQQSNGQTSWTKHNLPDGLPCGKCKECCVGICTPINFNFGNPLSLKSCAK
;
A
#
# COMPACT_ATOMS: atom_id res chain seq x y z
N MET A 1 42.32 39.06 11.23
CA MET A 1 41.90 37.64 11.25
C MET A 1 41.05 37.48 12.51
N ILE A 2 39.76 37.15 12.52
CA ILE A 2 39.02 36.05 11.87
C ILE A 2 37.58 36.55 11.58
N ARG A 3 37.10 36.36 10.35
CA ARG A 3 35.75 36.75 9.90
C ARG A 3 34.76 35.67 10.37
N LYS A 4 33.87 35.98 11.31
CA LYS A 4 32.80 35.06 11.71
C LYS A 4 31.71 35.04 10.63
N VAL A 5 31.72 34.00 9.82
CA VAL A 5 30.59 33.67 8.94
C VAL A 5 29.66 32.79 9.76
N ILE A 6 28.58 33.38 10.28
CA ILE A 6 27.48 32.62 10.87
C ILE A 6 26.59 32.21 9.70
N LEU A 7 26.73 30.96 9.24
CA LEU A 7 25.77 30.34 8.33
C LEU A 7 24.48 30.07 9.11
N PRO A 8 23.31 30.60 8.70
CA PRO A 8 22.05 30.07 9.20
C PRO A 8 21.83 28.74 8.47
N ILE A 9 22.14 27.63 9.13
CA ILE A 9 21.75 26.31 8.65
C ILE A 9 20.22 26.26 8.77
N SER A 10 19.53 26.63 7.68
CA SER A 10 18.10 26.44 7.55
C SER A 10 17.85 24.95 7.33
N VAL A 11 17.80 24.21 8.43
CA VAL A 11 17.31 22.83 8.42
C VAL A 11 15.80 22.90 8.23
N VAL A 12 15.36 22.89 6.98
CA VAL A 12 13.96 22.63 6.66
C VAL A 12 13.72 21.14 6.92
N LEU A 13 13.33 20.82 8.15
CA LEU A 13 12.73 19.53 8.48
C LEU A 13 11.36 19.48 7.80
N LEU A 14 11.32 19.03 6.55
CA LEU A 14 10.12 18.52 5.90
C LEU A 14 9.73 17.22 6.62
N ALA A 15 9.14 17.36 7.81
CA ALA A 15 8.39 16.28 8.43
C ALA A 15 7.18 16.03 7.52
N ALA A 16 7.29 15.03 6.65
CA ALA A 16 6.14 14.40 6.04
C ALA A 16 5.30 13.81 7.17
N SER A 17 4.38 14.62 7.70
CA SER A 17 3.37 14.23 8.66
C SER A 17 2.32 13.39 7.92
N GLY A 18 2.67 12.13 7.69
CA GLY A 18 1.84 11.15 7.01
C GLY A 18 1.36 10.06 7.95
N TYR A 19 0.34 10.38 8.75
CA TYR A 19 -0.62 9.44 9.35
C TYR A 19 -0.13 8.47 10.42
N SER A 20 0.12 9.01 11.62
CA SER A 20 0.00 8.26 12.88
C SER A 20 -1.46 8.30 13.36
N ASN A 21 -2.38 7.74 12.59
CA ASN A 21 -3.65 7.27 13.15
C ASN A 21 -3.53 5.76 13.20
N ALA A 22 -3.98 5.12 14.27
CA ALA A 22 -4.20 3.67 14.27
C ALA A 22 -5.24 3.39 13.17
N GLN A 23 -4.74 3.19 11.96
CA GLN A 23 -5.50 3.16 10.73
C GLN A 23 -6.41 1.93 10.80
N ASN A 24 -7.72 2.16 10.75
CA ASN A 24 -8.65 1.07 10.64
C ASN A 24 -8.51 0.52 9.21
N PRO A 25 -7.92 -0.67 9.02
CA PRO A 25 -7.56 -1.17 7.69
C PRO A 25 -8.82 -1.34 6.80
N LYS A 26 -9.98 -1.54 7.42
CA LYS A 26 -11.29 -1.51 6.75
C LYS A 26 -11.57 -0.16 6.11
N GLN A 27 -11.39 0.93 6.86
CA GLN A 27 -11.67 2.28 6.36
C GLN A 27 -10.70 2.67 5.25
N ASP A 28 -9.43 2.28 5.34
CA ASP A 28 -8.46 2.57 4.28
C ASP A 28 -8.79 1.81 2.98
N ALA A 29 -9.20 0.54 3.10
CA ALA A 29 -9.72 -0.21 1.98
C ALA A 29 -11.01 0.41 1.40
N ASP A 30 -11.95 0.83 2.26
CA ASP A 30 -13.20 1.46 1.83
C ASP A 30 -12.99 2.83 1.17
N ARG A 31 -11.90 3.55 1.50
CA ARG A 31 -11.48 4.78 0.80
C ARG A 31 -11.01 4.51 -0.63
N CYS A 32 -10.47 3.31 -0.89
CA CYS A 32 -10.09 2.90 -2.24
C CYS A 32 -11.33 2.54 -3.06
N SER A 33 -12.24 1.75 -2.50
CA SER A 33 -13.51 1.42 -3.13
C SER A 33 -14.56 1.07 -2.08
N PRO A 34 -15.78 1.66 -2.12
CA PRO A 34 -16.83 1.34 -1.17
C PRO A 34 -17.11 -0.16 -1.08
N GLY A 35 -17.02 -0.73 0.13
CA GLY A 35 -17.28 -2.15 0.39
C GLY A 35 -16.06 -3.06 0.26
N LEU A 36 -14.90 -2.55 -0.18
CA LEU A 36 -13.67 -3.33 -0.24
C LEU A 36 -13.21 -3.79 1.14
N GLY A 37 -13.35 -2.95 2.17
CA GLY A 37 -13.00 -3.30 3.54
C GLY A 37 -13.86 -4.45 4.08
N ASP A 38 -15.17 -4.45 3.78
CA ASP A 38 -16.08 -5.54 4.14
C ASP A 38 -15.75 -6.83 3.40
N TYR A 39 -15.41 -6.74 2.11
CA TYR A 39 -14.96 -7.88 1.33
C TYR A 39 -13.71 -8.53 1.93
N ILE A 40 -12.65 -7.74 2.18
CA ILE A 40 -11.39 -8.25 2.74
C ILE A 40 -11.61 -8.83 4.15
N THR A 41 -12.43 -8.18 4.97
CA THR A 41 -12.79 -8.68 6.30
C THR A 41 -13.41 -10.08 6.20
N ARG A 42 -14.36 -10.27 5.27
CA ARG A 42 -14.99 -11.58 5.02
C ARG A 42 -13.97 -12.62 4.55
N VAL A 43 -13.05 -12.23 3.67
CA VAL A 43 -11.96 -13.11 3.20
C VAL A 43 -11.09 -13.56 4.39
N CYS A 44 -10.55 -12.65 5.20
CA CYS A 44 -9.75 -13.02 6.37
C CYS A 44 -10.54 -13.94 7.33
N SER A 45 -11.80 -13.58 7.62
CA SER A 45 -12.63 -14.34 8.57
C SER A 45 -12.99 -15.74 8.08
N SER A 46 -13.06 -15.98 6.77
CA SER A 46 -13.38 -17.30 6.20
C SER A 46 -12.40 -18.42 6.60
N TYR A 47 -11.18 -18.07 7.03
CA TYR A 47 -10.18 -19.02 7.54
C TYR A 47 -9.73 -18.69 8.97
N GLY A 48 -10.57 -17.98 9.73
CA GLY A 48 -10.35 -17.68 11.14
C GLY A 48 -9.25 -16.64 11.38
N ALA A 49 -8.99 -15.77 10.40
CA ALA A 49 -8.06 -14.66 10.54
C ALA A 49 -8.80 -13.30 10.66
N LYS A 50 -8.13 -12.30 11.21
CA LYS A 50 -8.61 -10.93 11.29
C LYS A 50 -7.85 -10.04 10.32
N PHE A 51 -8.54 -9.02 9.80
CA PHE A 51 -7.96 -8.03 8.90
C PHE A 51 -7.19 -6.97 9.69
N ILE A 52 -5.90 -6.80 9.40
CA ILE A 52 -4.99 -5.97 10.22
C ILE A 52 -4.19 -4.94 9.45
N GLY A 53 -4.14 -5.02 8.12
CA GLY A 53 -3.37 -4.07 7.34
C GLY A 53 -3.79 -4.03 5.89
N PHE A 54 -3.93 -2.82 5.35
CA PHE A 54 -4.17 -2.56 3.94
C PHE A 54 -3.02 -1.70 3.40
N SER A 55 -2.55 -2.00 2.20
CA SER A 55 -1.59 -1.18 1.47
C SER A 55 -2.01 -1.06 0.01
N GLU A 56 -1.27 -0.29 -0.79
CA GLU A 56 -1.62 0.03 -2.18
C GLU A 56 -1.96 -1.21 -3.03
N CYS A 57 -1.21 -2.30 -2.86
CA CYS A 57 -1.34 -3.52 -3.69
C CYS A 57 -1.48 -4.81 -2.88
N SER A 58 -1.76 -4.73 -1.58
CA SER A 58 -1.90 -5.92 -0.76
C SER A 58 -2.70 -5.68 0.51
N TYR A 59 -3.14 -6.76 1.14
CA TYR A 59 -3.71 -6.75 2.47
C TYR A 59 -3.12 -7.87 3.32
N THR A 60 -3.12 -7.68 4.63
CA THR A 60 -2.60 -8.64 5.60
C THR A 60 -3.73 -9.10 6.50
N CYS A 61 -3.79 -10.41 6.75
CA CYS A 61 -4.64 -11.00 7.75
C CYS A 61 -3.80 -11.67 8.84
N ASP A 62 -4.25 -11.64 10.09
CA ASP A 62 -3.61 -12.28 11.23
C ASP A 62 -4.44 -13.43 11.78
N ARG A 63 -3.79 -14.51 12.16
CA ARG A 63 -4.43 -15.63 12.83
C ARG A 63 -3.69 -15.94 14.11
N GLN A 64 -4.40 -15.92 15.23
CA GLN A 64 -3.89 -16.49 16.46
C GLN A 64 -3.96 -18.02 16.38
N GLN A 65 -2.83 -18.65 16.67
CA GLN A 65 -2.70 -20.08 16.77
C GLN A 65 -3.00 -20.53 18.21
N SER A 66 -3.37 -21.81 18.37
CA SER A 66 -3.73 -22.39 19.67
C SER A 66 -2.59 -22.35 20.70
N ASN A 67 -1.34 -22.27 20.26
CA ASN A 67 -0.15 -22.11 21.10
C ASN A 67 0.14 -20.65 21.50
N GLY A 68 -0.75 -19.70 21.18
CA GLY A 68 -0.57 -18.27 21.43
C GLY A 68 0.34 -17.55 20.42
N GLN A 69 0.89 -18.25 19.43
CA GLN A 69 1.68 -17.64 18.37
C GLN A 69 0.76 -16.95 17.35
N THR A 70 1.14 -15.76 16.87
CA THR A 70 0.42 -15.10 15.77
C THR A 70 1.09 -15.43 14.44
N SER A 71 0.31 -15.88 13.46
CA SER A 71 0.74 -16.01 12.07
C SER A 71 0.12 -14.89 11.24
N TRP A 72 0.87 -14.38 10.25
CA TRP A 72 0.42 -13.31 9.37
C TRP A 72 0.49 -13.80 7.93
N THR A 73 -0.59 -13.57 7.18
CA THR A 73 -0.65 -13.88 5.75
C THR A 73 -0.87 -12.61 4.97
N LYS A 74 0.03 -12.32 4.04
CA LYS A 74 -0.08 -11.20 3.10
C LYS A 74 -0.67 -11.72 1.79
N HIS A 75 -1.69 -11.05 1.29
CA HIS A 75 -2.36 -11.33 0.03
C HIS A 75 -2.16 -10.18 -0.94
N ASN A 76 -1.79 -10.48 -2.18
CA ASN A 76 -1.64 -9.48 -3.22
C ASN A 76 -3.01 -9.15 -3.84
N LEU A 77 -3.23 -7.87 -4.13
CA LEU A 77 -4.34 -7.47 -4.99
C LEU A 77 -4.10 -7.93 -6.44
N PRO A 78 -5.16 -8.11 -7.25
CA PRO A 78 -5.04 -8.48 -8.65
C PRO A 78 -4.05 -7.60 -9.43
N ASP A 79 -3.29 -8.25 -10.32
CA ASP A 79 -2.39 -7.56 -11.22
C ASP A 79 -3.17 -6.63 -12.17
N GLY A 80 -2.58 -5.48 -12.52
CA GLY A 80 -3.20 -4.46 -13.37
C GLY A 80 -4.09 -3.45 -12.65
N LEU A 81 -4.36 -3.65 -11.35
CA LEU A 81 -5.13 -2.66 -10.59
C LEU A 81 -4.37 -1.33 -10.47
N PRO A 82 -5.04 -0.18 -10.65
CA PRO A 82 -4.39 1.11 -10.52
C PRO A 82 -4.00 1.36 -9.06
N CYS A 83 -2.72 1.60 -8.83
CA CYS A 83 -2.17 1.90 -7.49
C CYS A 83 -1.58 3.32 -7.40
N GLY A 84 -1.56 4.06 -8.51
CA GLY A 84 -1.06 5.43 -8.55
C GLY A 84 -1.07 6.00 -9.96
N LYS A 85 -0.57 7.23 -10.11
CA LYS A 85 -0.44 7.87 -11.43
C LYS A 85 0.54 7.07 -12.29
N CYS A 86 0.05 6.55 -13.42
CA CYS A 86 0.83 5.72 -14.35
C CYS A 86 1.50 4.52 -13.66
N LYS A 87 0.80 3.91 -12.70
CA LYS A 87 1.27 2.71 -11.99
C LYS A 87 0.16 1.70 -11.81
N GLU A 88 0.55 0.43 -11.79
CA GLU A 88 -0.33 -0.70 -11.56
C GLU A 88 0.26 -1.68 -10.52
N CYS A 89 -0.60 -2.44 -9.87
CA CYS A 89 -0.19 -3.54 -9.03
C CYS A 89 0.36 -4.68 -9.88
N CYS A 90 1.55 -5.16 -9.52
CA CYS A 90 2.18 -6.35 -10.09
C CYS A 90 2.78 -7.17 -8.95
N VAL A 91 2.26 -8.37 -8.72
CA VAL A 91 2.72 -9.29 -7.65
C VAL A 91 2.79 -8.59 -6.29
N GLY A 92 1.79 -7.74 -6.01
CA GLY A 92 1.67 -6.99 -4.75
C GLY A 92 2.57 -5.75 -4.63
N ILE A 93 3.21 -5.32 -5.72
CA ILE A 93 4.06 -4.12 -5.78
C ILE A 93 3.41 -3.10 -6.70
N CYS A 94 3.37 -1.83 -6.29
CA CYS A 94 2.93 -0.75 -7.16
C CYS A 94 4.06 -0.36 -8.13
N THR A 95 3.94 -0.77 -9.39
CA THR A 95 4.98 -0.62 -10.42
C THR A 95 4.58 0.34 -11.53
N PRO A 96 5.52 1.06 -12.17
CA PRO A 96 5.22 1.90 -13.32
C PRO A 96 4.75 1.09 -14.53
N ILE A 97 3.69 1.57 -15.19
CA ILE A 97 3.29 1.03 -16.49
C ILE A 97 4.24 1.52 -17.58
N ASN A 98 4.58 0.63 -18.52
CA ASN A 98 5.43 0.99 -19.65
C ASN A 98 4.57 1.28 -20.87
N PHE A 99 4.59 2.54 -21.30
CA PHE A 99 3.93 2.97 -22.54
C PHE A 99 4.78 2.56 -23.74
N ASN A 100 4.16 1.93 -24.73
CA ASN A 100 4.81 1.72 -26.02
C ASN A 100 4.44 2.86 -26.96
N PHE A 101 5.30 3.89 -27.03
CA PHE A 101 5.05 5.07 -27.87
C PHE A 101 5.04 4.76 -29.38
N GLY A 102 5.49 3.57 -29.82
CA GLY A 102 5.36 3.11 -31.20
C GLY A 102 3.94 2.66 -31.56
N ASN A 103 3.10 2.34 -30.57
CA ASN A 103 1.68 2.10 -30.74
C ASN A 103 0.93 2.71 -29.54
N PRO A 104 0.36 3.94 -29.67
CA PRO A 104 -0.15 4.74 -28.56
C PRO A 104 -1.31 4.10 -27.77
N LEU A 105 -1.87 2.99 -28.25
CA LEU A 105 -2.91 2.21 -27.57
C LEU A 105 -2.39 0.99 -26.81
N SER A 106 -1.09 0.70 -26.85
CA SER A 106 -0.51 -0.47 -26.17
C SER A 106 0.24 -0.07 -24.90
N LEU A 107 -0.26 -0.59 -23.78
CA LEU A 107 0.41 -0.57 -22.48
C LEU A 107 1.06 -1.94 -22.27
N LYS A 108 2.32 -1.96 -21.83
CA LYS A 108 2.91 -3.18 -21.29
C LYS A 108 2.49 -3.28 -19.83
N SER A 109 1.36 -3.95 -19.62
CA SER A 109 0.85 -4.29 -18.29
C SER A 109 1.42 -5.64 -17.84
N CYS A 110 1.54 -5.84 -16.53
CA CYS A 110 1.79 -7.15 -15.93
C CYS A 110 0.53 -8.01 -15.79
N ALA A 111 -0.67 -7.43 -15.96
CA ALA A 111 -1.90 -8.20 -16.03
C ALA A 111 -1.86 -9.11 -17.27
N LYS A 112 -2.20 -10.39 -17.05
CA LYS A 112 -2.30 -11.40 -18.10
C LYS A 112 -3.75 -11.65 -18.50
#